data_AF-C0Q7G5-F1
#
_entry.id   AF-C0Q7G5-F1
#
_cell.length_a   1.000
_cell.length_b   1.000
_cell.length_c   1.000
_cell.angle_alpha   90.00
_cell.angle_beta   90.00
_cell.angle_gamma   90.00
#
_symmetry.space_group_name_H-M   'P 1'
#
loop_
_entity.id
_entity.type
_entity.pdbx_description
1 polymer ?
#
loop_
_entity_poly.entity_id
_entity_poly.type
_entity_poly.pdbx_seq_one_letter_code
_entity_poly.pdbx_strand_id
1 'polypeptide(L)'
;MHAVADHGLVLFGEFDHARAAQNVNLKMPPTTVLVFGNPKGGTPLMLAHPELALDLPFRVLISQQADGRTLVSYHPAETLQRYGLDAAAIQTLKKLEQLVEKSLH
;
A
#
# COMPACT_ATOMS: atom_id res chain seq x y z
N MET A 1 1.99 13.23 2.34
CA MET A 1 3.41 12.86 2.15
C MET A 1 4.25 12.94 3.43
N HIS A 2 4.05 13.92 4.33
CA HIS A 2 4.79 13.99 5.61
C HIS A 2 4.72 12.70 6.45
N ALA A 3 3.53 12.09 6.57
CA ALA A 3 3.34 10.87 7.36
C ALA A 3 4.21 9.66 6.95
N VAL A 4 4.67 9.55 5.69
CA VAL A 4 5.55 8.43 5.29
C VAL A 4 6.99 8.66 5.77
N ALA A 5 7.48 9.90 5.64
CA ALA A 5 8.85 10.25 6.01
C ALA A 5 9.09 10.17 7.53
N ASP A 6 8.09 10.56 8.33
CA ASP A 6 8.23 10.71 9.79
C ASP A 6 8.23 9.36 10.55
N HIS A 7 7.88 8.26 9.89
CA HIS A 7 7.78 6.93 10.51
C HIS A 7 8.87 5.93 10.08
N GLY A 8 9.96 6.42 9.47
CA GLY A 8 11.05 5.56 8.98
C GLY A 8 10.60 4.63 7.86
N LEU A 9 9.58 5.02 7.10
CA LEU A 9 9.09 4.30 5.94
C LEU A 9 9.72 4.85 4.67
N VAL A 10 9.92 3.96 3.70
CA VAL A 10 10.40 4.31 2.37
C VAL A 10 9.18 4.41 1.45
N LEU A 11 9.05 5.54 0.76
CA LEU A 11 8.16 5.66 -0.40
C LEU A 11 8.88 5.06 -1.61
N PHE A 12 8.42 3.90 -2.07
CA PHE A 12 8.97 3.21 -3.23
C PHE A 12 8.42 3.74 -4.55
N GLY A 13 7.19 4.25 -4.53
CA GLY A 13 6.58 4.82 -5.72
C GLY A 13 5.23 5.45 -5.48
N GLU A 14 4.90 6.33 -6.41
CA GLU A 14 3.60 6.95 -6.56
C GLU A 14 3.15 6.75 -8.00
N PHE A 15 1.99 6.10 -8.16
CA PHE A 15 1.44 5.74 -9.46
C PHE A 15 0.13 6.50 -9.69
N ASP A 16 0.23 7.62 -10.38
CA ASP A 16 -0.92 8.43 -10.77
C ASP A 16 -1.58 7.82 -12.02
N HIS A 17 -2.61 7.01 -11.80
CA HIS A 17 -3.37 6.36 -12.87
C HIS A 17 -4.24 7.35 -13.65
N ALA A 18 -4.70 8.43 -13.02
CA ALA A 18 -5.48 9.46 -13.71
C ALA A 18 -4.62 10.19 -14.76
N ARG A 19 -3.40 10.57 -14.40
CA ARG A 19 -2.43 11.14 -15.35
C ARG A 19 -2.02 10.13 -16.42
N ALA A 20 -1.80 8.87 -16.05
CA ALA A 20 -1.48 7.82 -17.03
C ALA A 20 -2.61 7.64 -18.06
N ALA A 21 -3.87 7.67 -17.64
CA ALA A 21 -5.03 7.62 -18.53
C ALA A 21 -5.09 8.83 -19.47
N GLN A 22 -4.84 10.04 -18.94
CA GLN A 22 -4.82 11.27 -19.75
C GLN A 22 -3.76 11.20 -20.86
N ASN A 23 -2.59 10.65 -20.59
CA ASN A 23 -1.51 10.49 -21.57
C ASN A 23 -1.88 9.59 -22.76
N VAL A 24 -2.94 8.77 -22.62
CA VAL A 24 -3.48 7.92 -23.68
C VAL A 24 -4.90 8.33 -24.09
N ASN A 25 -5.28 9.60 -23.82
CA ASN A 25 -6.58 10.19 -24.17
C ASN A 25 -7.80 9.51 -23.52
N LEU A 26 -7.61 8.85 -22.38
CA LEU A 26 -8.68 8.28 -21.57
C LEU A 26 -8.97 9.17 -20.36
N LYS A 27 -10.19 9.08 -19.84
CA LYS A 27 -10.59 9.76 -18.60
C LYS A 27 -10.68 8.74 -17.46
N MET A 28 -10.12 9.10 -16.33
CA MET A 28 -10.24 8.38 -15.07
C MET A 28 -10.38 9.41 -13.95
N PRO A 29 -11.28 9.20 -12.97
CA PRO A 29 -11.32 10.04 -11.77
C PRO A 29 -9.95 10.03 -11.06
N PRO A 30 -9.63 11.05 -10.23
CA PRO A 30 -8.42 11.06 -9.42
C PRO A 30 -8.17 9.72 -8.75
N THR A 31 -7.11 9.04 -9.18
CA THR A 31 -6.79 7.68 -8.75
C THR A 31 -5.28 7.53 -8.68
N THR A 32 -4.76 7.32 -7.48
CA THR A 32 -3.32 7.18 -7.23
C THR A 32 -3.06 5.97 -6.35
N VAL A 33 -2.02 5.19 -6.68
CA VAL A 33 -1.50 4.16 -5.77
C VAL A 33 -0.20 4.67 -5.15
N LEU A 34 -0.16 4.70 -3.82
CA LEU A 34 1.08 4.91 -3.06
C LEU A 34 1.65 3.56 -2.66
N VAL A 35 2.94 3.38 -2.89
CA VAL A 35 3.67 2.15 -2.56
C VAL A 35 4.78 2.50 -1.59
N PHE A 36 4.66 2.00 -0.37
CA PHE A 36 5.60 2.31 0.70
C PHE A 36 5.76 1.14 1.66
N GLY A 37 6.79 1.19 2.51
CA GLY A 37 6.98 0.14 3.51
C GLY A 37 8.23 0.32 4.34
N ASN A 38 8.49 -0.67 5.19
CA ASN A 38 9.68 -0.72 6.04
C ASN A 38 10.55 -1.92 5.63
N PRO A 39 11.69 -1.70 4.94
CA PRO A 39 12.61 -2.78 4.58
C PRO A 39 13.03 -3.65 5.77
N LYS A 40 13.22 -3.05 6.96
CA LYS A 40 13.59 -3.79 8.18
C LYS A 40 12.54 -4.83 8.59
N GLY A 41 11.26 -4.55 8.33
CA GLY A 41 10.16 -5.46 8.62
C GLY A 41 9.85 -6.42 7.48
N GLY A 42 9.85 -5.94 6.24
CA GLY A 42 9.41 -6.71 5.08
C GLY A 42 10.47 -7.63 4.47
N THR A 43 11.74 -7.23 4.43
CA THR A 43 12.79 -8.00 3.76
C THR A 43 13.01 -9.39 4.37
N PRO A 44 13.05 -9.57 5.72
CA PRO A 44 13.14 -10.91 6.30
C PRO A 44 11.98 -11.83 5.90
N LEU A 45 10.77 -11.28 5.77
CA LEU A 45 9.60 -12.06 5.33
C LEU A 45 9.74 -12.49 3.87
N MET A 46 10.22 -11.61 2.97
CA MET A 46 10.48 -11.97 1.58
C MET A 46 11.63 -12.97 1.42
N LEU A 47 12.64 -12.94 2.31
CA LEU A 47 13.69 -13.97 2.30
C LEU A 47 13.15 -15.35 2.67
N ALA A 48 12.22 -15.42 3.64
CA ALA A 48 11.57 -16.66 4.04
C ALA A 48 10.49 -17.13 3.04
N HIS A 49 9.77 -16.18 2.42
CA HIS A 49 8.68 -16.41 1.48
C HIS A 49 8.82 -15.50 0.25
N PRO A 50 9.66 -15.85 -0.74
CA PRO A 50 9.98 -14.98 -1.88
C PRO A 50 8.80 -14.43 -2.66
N GLU A 51 7.73 -15.22 -2.80
CA GLU A 51 6.53 -14.81 -3.53
C GLU A 51 5.79 -13.62 -2.89
N LEU A 52 6.06 -13.30 -1.61
CA LEU A 52 5.55 -12.07 -0.97
C LEU A 52 5.99 -10.80 -1.68
N ALA A 53 7.08 -10.83 -2.45
CA ALA A 53 7.53 -9.70 -3.25
C ALA A 53 6.53 -9.27 -4.35
N LEU A 54 5.51 -10.09 -4.65
CA LEU A 54 4.40 -9.71 -5.53
C LEU A 54 3.41 -8.76 -4.86
N ASP A 55 3.34 -8.79 -3.53
CA ASP A 55 2.40 -8.00 -2.74
C ASP A 55 3.05 -6.93 -1.86
N LEU A 56 4.35 -7.08 -1.58
CA LEU A 56 5.17 -6.08 -0.91
C LEU A 56 5.95 -5.24 -1.95
N PRO A 57 6.15 -3.93 -1.73
CA PRO A 57 5.78 -3.16 -0.54
C PRO A 57 4.27 -2.93 -0.41
N PHE A 58 3.82 -2.41 0.73
CA PHE A 58 2.41 -2.14 0.98
C PHE A 58 1.86 -1.11 -0.01
N ARG A 59 0.66 -1.36 -0.53
CA ARG A 59 0.01 -0.56 -1.57
C ARG A 59 -1.29 0.03 -1.04
N VAL A 60 -1.42 1.35 -1.14
CA VAL A 60 -2.62 2.09 -0.78
C VAL A 60 -3.18 2.76 -2.02
N LEU A 61 -4.43 2.46 -2.35
CA LEU A 61 -5.20 3.13 -3.38
C LEU A 61 -5.92 4.33 -2.76
N ILE A 62 -5.69 5.50 -3.33
CA ILE A 62 -6.42 6.74 -3.05
C ILE A 62 -7.22 7.06 -4.31
N SER A 63 -8.54 6.93 -4.25
CA SER A 63 -9.43 7.16 -5.39
C SER A 63 -10.55 8.11 -5.06
N GLN A 64 -11.11 8.76 -6.07
CA GLN A 64 -12.31 9.57 -5.93
C GLN A 64 -13.54 8.82 -6.45
N GLN A 65 -14.60 8.79 -5.64
CA GLN A 65 -15.90 8.25 -6.02
C GLN A 65 -16.68 9.22 -6.92
N ALA A 66 -17.75 8.73 -7.55
CA ALA A 66 -18.58 9.53 -8.46
C ALA A 66 -19.23 10.76 -7.80
N ASP A 67 -19.43 10.74 -6.48
CA ASP A 67 -19.97 11.86 -5.69
C ASP A 67 -18.89 12.83 -5.18
N GLY A 68 -17.63 12.65 -5.61
CA GLY A 68 -16.51 13.51 -5.25
C GLY A 68 -15.77 13.11 -3.95
N ARG A 69 -16.27 12.13 -3.19
CA ARG A 69 -15.60 11.65 -1.96
C ARG A 69 -14.30 10.93 -2.27
N THR A 70 -13.27 11.20 -1.47
CA THR A 70 -12.02 10.42 -1.49
C THR A 70 -12.19 9.13 -0.69
N LEU A 71 -11.83 8.00 -1.30
CA LEU A 71 -11.76 6.69 -0.68
C LEU A 71 -10.29 6.25 -0.61
N VAL A 72 -9.93 5.68 0.54
CA VAL A 72 -8.64 5.03 0.74
C VAL A 72 -8.88 3.55 0.94
N SER A 73 -8.20 2.72 0.14
CA SER A 73 -8.35 1.26 0.19
C SER A 73 -7.01 0.54 0.02
N TYR A 74 -6.92 -0.65 0.57
CA TYR A 74 -5.75 -1.53 0.52
C TYR A 74 -6.20 -2.98 0.71
N HIS A 75 -5.35 -3.93 0.33
CA HIS A 75 -5.60 -5.33 0.65
C HIS A 75 -5.16 -5.60 2.11
N PRO A 76 -6.02 -6.19 2.97
CA PRO A 76 -5.65 -6.53 4.34
C PRO A 76 -4.47 -7.50 4.39
N ALA A 77 -3.57 -7.37 5.38
CA ALA A 77 -2.42 -8.25 5.50
C ALA A 77 -2.82 -9.71 5.71
N GLU A 78 -3.99 -9.99 6.29
CA GLU A 78 -4.52 -11.36 6.43
C GLU A 78 -4.61 -12.07 5.09
N THR A 79 -4.85 -11.35 3.99
CA THR A 79 -4.89 -11.96 2.65
C THR A 79 -3.55 -12.56 2.24
N LEU A 80 -2.45 -12.15 2.87
CA LEU A 80 -1.09 -12.66 2.64
C LEU A 80 -0.81 -13.96 3.40
N GLN A 81 -1.72 -14.44 4.24
CA GLN A 81 -1.64 -15.80 4.82
C GLN A 81 -1.60 -16.88 3.74
N ARG A 82 -2.07 -16.59 2.52
CA ARG A 82 -1.95 -17.46 1.34
C ARG A 82 -0.51 -17.87 1.01
N TYR A 83 0.49 -17.09 1.46
CA TYR A 83 1.91 -17.40 1.29
C TYR A 83 2.50 -18.29 2.40
N GLY A 84 1.65 -18.80 3.31
CA GLY A 84 2.07 -19.64 4.43
C GLY A 84 2.67 -18.85 5.61
N LEU A 85 2.31 -17.57 5.74
CA LEU A 85 2.76 -16.71 6.84
C LEU A 85 2.13 -17.10 8.18
N ASP A 86 2.93 -17.11 9.24
CA ASP A 86 2.44 -17.29 10.61
C ASP A 86 1.76 -16.02 11.15
N ALA A 87 1.13 -16.15 12.32
CA ALA A 87 0.42 -15.04 12.96
C ALA A 87 1.34 -13.85 13.31
N ALA A 88 2.62 -14.10 13.62
CA ALA A 88 3.57 -13.06 13.99
C ALA A 88 4.01 -12.23 12.77
N ALA A 89 4.23 -12.88 11.63
CA ALA A 89 4.49 -12.25 10.35
C ALA A 89 3.30 -11.38 9.92
N ILE A 90 2.07 -11.91 10.00
CA ILE A 90 0.86 -11.14 9.69
C ILE A 90 0.73 -9.92 10.62
N GLN A 91 0.94 -10.10 11.93
CA GLN A 91 0.89 -8.99 12.88
C GLN A 91 1.95 -7.92 12.60
N THR A 92 3.09 -8.29 12.04
CA THR A 92 4.13 -7.35 11.61
C THR A 92 3.64 -6.50 10.43
N LEU A 93 2.98 -7.12 9.44
CA LEU A 93 2.44 -6.45 8.26
C LEU A 93 1.27 -5.51 8.60
N LYS A 94 0.40 -5.91 9.52
CA LYS A 94 -0.72 -5.10 10.03
C LYS A 94 -0.33 -3.73 10.58
N LYS A 95 0.92 -3.55 11.00
CA LYS A 95 1.40 -2.24 11.51
C LYS A 95 1.28 -1.15 10.44
N LEU A 96 1.42 -1.49 9.15
CA LEU A 96 1.26 -0.53 8.06
C LEU A 96 -0.21 -0.17 7.81
N GLU A 97 -1.12 -1.14 7.93
CA GLU A 97 -2.57 -0.87 7.87
C GLU A 97 -2.99 0.09 8.99
N GLN A 98 -2.59 -0.21 10.23
CA GLN A 98 -2.89 0.63 11.39
C GLN A 98 -2.34 2.05 11.24
N LEU A 99 -1.19 2.21 10.60
CA LEU A 99 -0.64 3.53 10.31
C LEU A 99 -1.52 4.30 9.31
N VAL A 100 -1.98 3.63 8.26
CA VAL A 100 -2.89 4.23 7.28
C VAL A 100 -4.18 4.63 7.95
N GLU A 101 -4.81 3.72 8.70
CA GLU A 101 -6.05 3.98 9.44
C GLU A 101 -5.93 5.21 10.35
N LYS A 102 -4.82 5.32 11.09
CA LYS A 102 -4.54 6.49 11.96
C LYS A 102 -4.31 7.78 11.18
N SER A 103 -3.87 7.70 9.92
CA SER A 103 -3.63 8.88 9.09
C SER A 103 -4.91 9.40 8.42
N LEU A 104 -6.01 8.67 8.52
CA LEU A 104 -7.33 9.06 8.00
C LEU A 104 -8.20 9.80 9.05
N HIS A 105 -7.71 9.92 10.28
CA HIS A 105 -8.36 10.59 11.42
C HIS A 105 -7.49 11.72 11.96
#